data_AF-A0A923CX81-F1
#
_entry.id   AF-A0A923CX81-F1
#
_cell.length_a   1.000
_cell.length_b   1.000
_cell.length_c   1.000
_cell.angle_alpha   90.00
_cell.angle_beta   90.00
_cell.angle_gamma   90.00
#
_symmetry.space_group_name_H-M   'P 1'
#
loop_
_entity.id
_entity.type
_entity.pdbx_description
1 polymer ?
#
loop_
_entity_poly.entity_id
_entity_poly.type
_entity_poly.pdbx_seq_one_letter_code
_entity_poly.pdbx_strand_id
1 'polypeptide(L)' 'EDKLTVARARKVQQFLSQPFFVAEQFTGMAGKYVKLEDTIRGFDEIVAGKHDDVPEQAFRYVGTIEEALEKAEQLAATA' A
#
# COMPACT_ATOMS: atom_id res chain seq x y z
N GLU A 1 -14.72 -2.50 -16.93
CA GLU A 1 -14.86 -3.23 -15.65
C GLU A 1 -13.66 -4.12 -15.35
N ASP A 2 -13.41 -5.17 -16.11
CA ASP A 2 -12.36 -6.16 -15.77
C ASP A 2 -10.97 -5.58 -15.55
N LYS A 3 -10.55 -4.62 -16.39
CA LYS A 3 -9.25 -3.93 -16.22
C LYS A 3 -9.16 -3.16 -14.90
N LEU A 4 -10.25 -2.54 -14.47
CA LEU A 4 -10.34 -1.82 -13.19
C LEU A 4 -10.27 -2.80 -12.02
N THR A 5 -11.02 -3.91 -12.11
CA THR A 5 -10.99 -4.99 -11.11
C THR A 5 -9.58 -5.57 -10.96
N VAL A 6 -8.89 -5.83 -12.08
CA VAL A 6 -7.50 -6.33 -12.06
C VAL A 6 -6.55 -5.31 -11.45
N ALA A 7 -6.69 -4.02 -11.80
CA ALA A 7 -5.86 -2.96 -11.23
C ALA A 7 -6.03 -2.86 -9.70
N ARG A 8 -7.28 -2.86 -9.21
CA ARG A 8 -7.55 -2.87 -7.76
C ARG A 8 -7.05 -4.13 -7.08
N ALA A 9 -7.25 -5.31 -7.69
CA ALA A 9 -6.73 -6.57 -7.15
C ALA A 9 -5.21 -6.56 -7.01
N ARG A 10 -4.49 -5.97 -7.96
CA ARG A 10 -3.02 -5.78 -7.86
C ARG A 10 -2.64 -4.85 -6.72
N LYS A 11 -3.34 -3.73 -6.55
CA LYS A 11 -3.10 -2.82 -5.40
C LYS A 11 -3.30 -3.52 -4.07
N VAL A 12 -4.39 -4.28 -3.94
CA VAL A 12 -4.67 -5.10 -2.75
C VAL A 12 -3.55 -6.13 -2.52
N GLN A 13 -3.09 -6.80 -3.58
CA GLN A 13 -2.01 -7.77 -3.51
C GLN A 13 -0.68 -7.13 -3.05
N GLN A 14 -0.39 -5.90 -3.48
CA GLN A 14 0.77 -5.15 -2.99
C GLN A 14 0.57 -4.67 -1.55
N PHE A 15 -0.62 -4.20 -1.18
CA PHE A 15 -0.92 -3.68 0.16
C PHE A 15 -0.87 -4.75 1.26
N LEU A 16 -1.02 -6.03 0.91
CA LEU A 16 -0.74 -7.15 1.80
C LEU A 16 0.75 -7.27 2.20
N SER A 17 1.65 -6.60 1.48
CA SER A 17 3.07 -6.57 1.83
C SER A 17 3.37 -5.47 2.84
N GLN A 18 3.87 -5.87 4.00
CA GLN A 18 4.27 -4.97 5.08
C GLN A 18 5.72 -5.24 5.51
N PRO A 19 6.47 -4.21 5.95
CA PRO A 19 7.79 -4.40 6.52
C PRO A 19 7.70 -5.05 7.91
N PHE A 20 8.33 -6.21 8.06
CA PHE A 20 8.37 -6.94 9.33
C PHE A 20 9.59 -6.53 10.17
N PHE A 21 9.39 -6.38 11.49
CA PHE A 21 10.48 -6.10 12.44
C PHE A 21 11.63 -7.12 12.35
N VAL A 22 11.32 -8.39 12.13
CA VAL A 22 12.34 -9.46 11.99
C VAL A 22 13.08 -9.39 10.65
N ALA A 23 12.44 -8.84 9.62
CA ALA A 23 13.01 -8.71 8.27
C ALA A 23 13.82 -7.42 8.07
N GLU A 24 13.86 -6.54 9.07
CA GLU A 24 14.54 -5.23 8.99
C GLU A 24 16.03 -5.38 8.65
N GLN A 25 16.71 -6.37 9.24
CA GLN A 25 18.13 -6.65 8.96
C GLN A 25 18.40 -7.07 7.50
N PHE A 26 17.41 -7.64 6.81
CA PHE A 26 17.56 -8.13 5.43
C PHE A 26 17.05 -7.12 4.40
N THR A 27 16.00 -6.38 4.74
CA THR A 27 15.32 -5.45 3.83
C THR A 27 15.81 -4.02 3.96
N GLY A 28 16.44 -3.66 5.09
CA GLY A 28 16.80 -2.29 5.44
C GLY A 28 15.59 -1.39 5.71
N MET A 29 14.38 -1.94 5.77
CA MET A 29 13.14 -1.20 6.02
C MET A 29 12.69 -1.43 7.46
N ALA A 30 12.48 -0.34 8.19
CA ALA A 30 11.99 -0.39 9.57
C ALA A 30 10.65 -1.12 9.64
N GLY A 31 10.56 -2.10 10.53
CA GLY A 31 9.32 -2.85 10.76
C GLY A 31 8.19 -1.93 11.25
N LYS A 32 6.96 -2.23 10.85
CA LYS A 32 5.79 -1.46 11.28
C LYS A 32 4.70 -2.34 11.86
N TYR A 33 4.03 -1.80 12.88
CA TYR A 33 2.85 -2.41 13.46
C TYR A 33 1.61 -1.67 12.98
N VAL A 34 0.71 -2.40 12.33
CA VAL A 34 -0.54 -1.87 11.79
C VAL A 34 -1.69 -2.31 12.68
N LYS A 35 -2.54 -1.37 13.08
CA LYS A 35 -3.76 -1.70 13.85
C LYS A 35 -4.82 -2.29 12.94
N LEU A 36 -5.64 -3.18 13.49
CA LEU A 36 -6.73 -3.83 12.76
C LEU A 36 -7.69 -2.83 12.11
N GLU A 37 -8.03 -1.76 12.81
CA GLU A 37 -8.95 -0.70 12.34
C GLU A 37 -8.40 0.00 11.09
N ASP A 38 -7.11 0.32 11.09
CA ASP A 38 -6.43 0.96 9.96
C ASP A 38 -6.29 -0.01 8.78
N THR A 39 -6.08 -1.31 9.03
CA THR A 39 -6.09 -2.34 7.98
C THR A 39 -7.46 -2.41 7.32
N ILE A 40 -8.55 -2.54 8.11
CA ILE A 40 -9.91 -2.65 7.56
C ILE A 40 -10.27 -1.40 6.75
N ARG A 41 -9.98 -0.20 7.28
CA ARG A 41 -10.18 1.05 6.55
C ARG A 41 -9.42 1.04 5.23
N GLY A 42 -8.15 0.64 5.26
CA GLY A 42 -7.32 0.63 4.06
C GLY A 42 -7.86 -0.28 2.96
N PHE A 43 -8.22 -1.51 3.29
CA PHE A 43 -8.79 -2.44 2.30
C PHE A 43 -10.13 -1.93 1.74
N ASP A 44 -11.00 -1.37 2.58
CA ASP A 44 -12.28 -0.82 2.14
C ASP A 44 -12.10 0.34 1.15
N GLU A 45 -11.17 1.25 1.42
CA GLU A 45 -10.90 2.39 0.55
C GLU A 45 -10.31 1.99 -0.82
N ILE A 46 -9.44 0.97 -0.86
CA ILE A 46 -8.89 0.44 -2.12
C ILE A 46 -9.98 -0.24 -2.95
N VAL A 47 -10.85 -1.02 -2.31
CA VAL A 47 -11.95 -1.73 -3.00
C VAL A 47 -13.01 -0.74 -3.50
N ALA A 48 -13.31 0.29 -2.71
CA ALA A 48 -14.22 1.39 -3.08
C ALA A 48 -13.67 2.27 -4.23
N GLY A 49 -12.38 2.17 -4.54
CA GLY A 49 -11.74 2.90 -5.64
C GLY A 49 -11.33 4.33 -5.31
N LYS A 50 -11.23 4.69 -4.02
CA LYS A 50 -10.79 6.03 -3.60
C LYS A 50 -9.35 6.34 -4.02
N HIS A 51 -8.54 5.29 -4.20
CA HIS A 51 -7.11 5.39 -4.53
C HIS A 51 -6.80 4.82 -5.92
N ASP A 52 -7.75 4.91 -6.86
CA ASP A 52 -7.58 4.38 -8.22
C ASP A 52 -6.47 5.11 -9.02
N ASP A 53 -6.24 6.38 -8.72
CA ASP A 53 -5.22 7.22 -9.37
C ASP A 53 -3.79 6.96 -8.83
N VAL A 54 -3.68 6.26 -7.69
CA VAL A 54 -2.41 5.97 -7.03
C VAL A 54 -1.70 4.79 -7.73
N PRO A 55 -0.40 4.89 -8.06
CA PRO A 55 0.33 3.81 -8.69
C PRO A 55 0.48 2.58 -7.77
N GLU A 56 0.41 1.38 -8.36
CA GLU A 56 0.51 0.09 -7.63
C GLU A 56 1.79 -0.03 -6.78
N GLN A 57 2.88 0.60 -7.21
CA GLN A 57 4.17 0.58 -6.52
C GLN A 57 4.14 1.28 -5.16
N ALA A 58 3.22 2.25 -4.99
CA ALA A 58 3.07 2.98 -3.74
C ALA A 58 2.49 2.11 -2.62
N PHE A 59 1.73 1.06 -2.97
CA PHE A 59 1.14 0.12 -2.01
C PHE A 59 2.09 -0.98 -1.55
N ARG A 60 3.33 -1.01 -2.04
CA ARG A 60 4.29 -2.08 -1.73
C ARG A 60 5.13 -1.74 -0.50
N TYR A 61 5.23 -2.68 0.45
CA TYR A 61 5.98 -2.53 1.71
C TYR A 61 5.58 -1.29 2.51
N VAL A 62 4.28 -1.10 2.69
CA VAL A 62 3.70 -0.01 3.49
C VAL A 62 2.89 -0.57 4.64
N GLY A 63 2.75 0.18 5.72
CA GLY A 63 1.93 -0.23 6.86
C GLY A 63 0.49 0.22 6.71
N THR A 64 0.27 1.52 6.53
CA THR A 64 -1.07 2.13 6.42
C THR A 64 -1.30 2.76 5.05
N ILE A 65 -2.53 3.21 4.79
CA ILE A 65 -2.85 3.89 3.54
C ILE A 65 -2.19 5.27 3.44
N GLU A 66 -2.05 5.96 4.55
CA GLU A 66 -1.41 7.27 4.59
C GLU A 66 0.03 7.16 4.08
N GLU A 67 0.75 6.12 4.48
CA GLU A 67 2.11 5.84 3.98
C GLU A 67 2.14 5.48 2.49
N ALA A 68 1.11 4.78 2.01
CA ALA A 68 0.97 4.51 0.58
C ALA A 68 0.79 5.82 -0.21
N LEU A 69 0.02 6.78 0.32
CA LEU A 69 -0.17 8.09 -0.30
C LEU A 69 1.11 8.93 -0.26
N GLU A 70 1.79 9.01 0.88
CA GLU A 70 3.09 9.69 1.00
C GLU A 70 4.11 9.12 0.01
N LYS A 71 4.16 7.79 -0.11
CA LYS A 71 5.05 7.12 -1.07
C LYS A 71 4.66 7.40 -2.52
N ALA A 72 3.37 7.56 -2.81
CA ALA A 72 2.89 7.96 -4.11
C ALA A 72 3.32 9.38 -4.48
N GLU A 73 3.26 10.32 -3.52
CA GLU A 73 3.75 11.69 -3.70
C GLU A 73 5.25 11.71 -3.96
N GLN A 74 6.03 10.92 -3.22
CA GLN A 74 7.47 10.78 -3.46
C GLN A 74 7.78 10.22 -4.86
N LEU A 75 7.07 9.18 -5.28
CA LEU A 75 7.21 8.62 -6.63
C LEU A 75 6.86 9.64 -7.71
N ALA A 76 5.83 10.47 -7.50
CA ALA A 76 5.44 11.54 -8.41
C ALA A 76 6.48 12.68 -8.47
N ALA A 77 7.13 12.99 -7.34
CA ALA A 77 8.17 14.02 -7.27
C ALA A 77 9.52 13.58 -7.87
N THR A 78 9.74 12.26 -8.02
CA THR A 78 10.98 11.69 -8.56
C THR A 78 10.86 11.35 -10.05
N ALA A 79 9.67 11.50 -10.65
CA ALA A 79 9.37 11.28 -12.06
C ALA A 79 9.48 12.58 -12.86
#